data_AF-A0A2C9LN24-F1
#
_entry.id   AF-A0A2C9LN24-F1
#
_cell.length_a   1.000
_cell.length_b   1.000
_cell.length_c   1.000
_cell.angle_alpha   90.00
_cell.angle_beta   90.00
_cell.angle_gamma   90.00
#
_symmetry.space_group_name_H-M   'P 1'
#
loop_
_entity.id
_entity.type
_entity.pdbx_description
1 polymer ?
#
loop_
_entity_poly.entity_id
_entity_poly.type
_entity_poly.pdbx_seq_one_letter_code
_entity_poly.pdbx_strand_id
1 'polypeptide(L)'
;VFVTQALDSDFTDENRQKCAEAARPLINAVDELTTFASSPEFASKPAKISAQARQAQEPITQSGKSMIEGACNMLQAAKQLAVNPRDPPTYQMYSFHSKSVSESIKRLVSSIKDMAPGQHECDNAIEHLNITIRDLDQASLAAISQKLTPRDEKSLKAYQEQMINSAREILDRIDLIRQAAKEEPQNLGHLISTVSSYFEPLTRSAIGSASKTVNSKQQMNILDLTKTVAESALQFMYACKEGGGNPKASHTHGPIDNAADDMKDVLQDLLQTMEEAASQAGVVNSMIDTITKAIARTDERQIDRMSIIETLSFVDHQTNMVRLAKQIARTAQDMIGKSTTNVGQLGVLANQLTRDFVALANDSLGAAQAANSTEIGNRIRSTVQDLGKSCVELVQDAGNLQGNPTDQFTLKELSDHAKSVQERVSSDLHLVQLKTIV
;
A
#
# COMPACT_ATOMS: atom_id res chain seq x y z
N VAL A 1 9.06 -46.86 7.49
CA VAL A 1 7.70 -47.40 7.71
C VAL A 1 7.70 -48.92 7.81
N PHE A 2 8.08 -49.66 6.77
CA PHE A 2 8.13 -51.14 6.83
C PHE A 2 9.15 -51.72 7.83
N VAL A 3 10.36 -51.16 7.91
CA VAL A 3 11.41 -51.65 8.83
C VAL A 3 11.11 -51.32 10.30
N THR A 4 10.49 -50.16 10.53
CA THR A 4 10.00 -49.75 11.86
C THR A 4 8.83 -50.59 12.35
N GLN A 5 7.89 -50.97 11.45
CA GLN A 5 6.79 -51.88 11.78
C GLN A 5 7.28 -53.31 12.08
N ALA A 6 8.33 -53.77 11.37
CA ALA A 6 8.93 -55.08 11.63
C ALA A 6 9.64 -55.16 12.99
N LEU A 7 10.33 -54.09 13.42
CA LEU A 7 10.94 -54.00 14.75
C LEU A 7 9.91 -53.93 15.88
N ASP A 8 8.80 -53.24 15.65
CA ASP A 8 7.68 -53.11 16.61
C ASP A 8 6.92 -54.44 16.76
N SER A 9 6.85 -55.23 15.69
CA SER A 9 6.20 -56.55 15.69
C SER A 9 7.08 -57.66 16.26
N ASP A 10 8.41 -57.57 16.11
CA ASP A 10 9.37 -58.55 16.63
C ASP A 10 10.71 -57.89 17.03
N PHE A 11 10.89 -57.73 18.34
CA PHE A 11 11.99 -56.97 18.93
C PHE A 11 13.27 -57.80 19.07
N THR A 12 13.96 -58.00 17.95
CA THR A 12 15.23 -58.72 17.87
C THR A 12 16.40 -57.79 17.56
N ASP A 13 17.61 -58.18 17.97
CA ASP A 13 18.84 -57.41 17.66
C ASP A 13 19.06 -57.27 16.15
N GLU A 14 18.66 -58.26 15.36
CA GLU A 14 18.76 -58.22 13.90
C GLU A 14 17.82 -57.18 13.27
N ASN A 15 16.56 -57.12 13.73
CA ASN A 15 15.60 -56.10 13.27
C ASN A 15 16.02 -54.70 13.74
N ARG A 16 16.62 -54.59 14.92
CA ARG A 16 17.18 -53.33 15.45
C ARG A 16 18.33 -52.83 14.57
N GLN A 17 19.22 -53.72 14.16
CA GLN A 17 20.33 -53.43 13.25
C GLN A 17 19.81 -52.95 11.88
N LYS A 18 18.84 -53.68 11.29
CA LYS A 18 18.21 -53.31 10.01
C LYS A 18 17.53 -51.94 10.06
N CYS A 19 16.87 -51.62 11.18
CA CYS A 19 16.27 -50.30 11.38
C CYS A 19 17.33 -49.19 11.49
N ALA A 20 18.45 -49.44 12.18
CA ALA A 20 19.56 -48.49 12.28
C ALA A 20 20.23 -48.24 10.92
N GLU A 21 20.40 -49.28 10.11
CA GLU A 21 20.92 -49.16 8.74
C GLU A 21 19.98 -48.38 7.83
N ALA A 22 18.67 -48.64 7.90
CA ALA A 22 17.66 -47.91 7.14
C ALA A 22 17.50 -46.44 7.58
N ALA A 23 17.81 -46.11 8.83
CA ALA A 23 17.80 -44.74 9.34
C ALA A 23 19.04 -43.92 8.91
N ARG A 24 20.14 -44.58 8.54
CA ARG A 24 21.42 -43.93 8.23
C ARG A 24 21.35 -42.98 7.02
N PRO A 25 20.69 -43.32 5.89
CA PRO A 25 20.48 -42.37 4.79
C PRO A 25 19.60 -41.18 5.18
N LEU A 26 18.63 -41.38 6.08
CA LEU A 26 17.77 -40.30 6.57
C LEU A 26 18.53 -39.35 7.47
N ILE A 27 19.39 -39.86 8.34
CA ILE A 27 20.31 -39.05 9.16
C ILE A 27 21.25 -38.25 8.25
N ASN A 28 21.86 -38.90 7.25
CA ASN A 28 22.73 -38.20 6.29
C ASN A 28 21.98 -37.07 5.55
N ALA A 29 20.74 -37.31 5.11
CA ALA A 29 19.93 -36.28 4.46
C ALA A 29 19.57 -35.12 5.39
N VAL A 30 19.31 -35.39 6.68
CA VAL A 30 19.09 -34.35 7.70
C VAL A 30 20.38 -33.57 7.96
N ASP A 31 21.54 -34.22 8.00
CA ASP A 31 22.83 -33.57 8.17
C ASP A 31 23.20 -32.70 6.96
N GLU A 32 22.94 -33.17 5.75
CA GLU A 32 23.09 -32.39 4.51
C GLU A 32 22.18 -31.17 4.50
N LEU A 33 20.90 -31.33 4.88
CA LEU A 33 19.94 -30.22 4.97
C LEU A 33 20.36 -29.22 6.05
N THR A 34 20.84 -29.69 7.20
CA THR A 34 21.32 -28.84 8.30
C THR A 34 22.57 -28.07 7.89
N THR A 35 23.49 -28.73 7.17
CA THR A 35 24.69 -28.09 6.62
C THR A 35 24.31 -27.03 5.59
N PHE A 36 23.39 -27.35 4.69
CA PHE A 36 22.87 -26.41 3.70
C PHE A 36 22.19 -25.20 4.36
N ALA A 37 21.32 -25.43 5.35
CA ALA A 37 20.64 -24.36 6.11
C ALA A 37 21.61 -23.52 6.96
N SER A 38 22.75 -24.08 7.34
CA SER A 38 23.83 -23.39 8.07
C SER A 38 24.78 -22.63 7.15
N SER A 39 24.61 -22.71 5.82
CA SER A 39 25.44 -21.97 4.88
C SER A 39 25.33 -20.45 5.13
N PRO A 40 26.42 -19.68 4.97
CA PRO A 40 26.44 -18.23 5.22
C PRO A 40 25.40 -17.43 4.44
N GLU A 41 24.93 -17.99 3.32
CA GLU A 41 23.89 -17.46 2.44
C GLU A 41 22.52 -17.39 3.14
N PHE A 42 22.26 -18.32 4.05
CA PHE A 42 21.05 -18.43 4.86
C PHE A 42 21.27 -17.96 6.31
N ALA A 43 22.51 -17.62 6.68
CA ALA A 43 22.82 -17.11 8.00
C ALA A 43 22.06 -15.80 8.24
N SER A 44 21.33 -15.72 9.35
CA SER A 44 20.59 -14.53 9.73
C SER A 44 21.56 -13.35 9.85
N LYS A 45 21.35 -12.30 9.06
CA LYS A 45 22.09 -11.05 9.23
C LYS A 45 21.67 -10.42 10.56
N PRO A 46 22.60 -10.17 11.51
CA PRO A 46 22.25 -9.55 12.79
C PRO A 46 21.59 -8.20 12.55
N ALA A 47 20.40 -8.01 13.12
CA ALA A 47 19.71 -6.73 13.06
C ALA A 47 20.55 -5.67 13.78
N LYS A 48 20.91 -4.60 13.07
CA LYS A 48 21.61 -3.45 13.68
C LYS A 48 20.57 -2.52 14.30
N ILE A 49 20.58 -2.40 15.62
CA ILE A 49 19.78 -1.39 16.32
C ILE A 49 20.39 -0.01 16.04
N SER A 50 19.60 0.87 15.43
CA SER A 50 20.03 2.24 15.14
C SER A 50 20.26 3.05 16.43
N ALA A 51 21.01 4.14 16.34
CA ALA A 51 21.19 5.04 17.49
C ALA A 51 19.86 5.65 17.97
N GLN A 52 18.97 5.98 17.03
CA GLN A 52 17.61 6.46 17.33
C GLN A 52 16.77 5.41 18.05
N ALA A 53 16.82 4.14 17.61
CA ALA A 53 16.10 3.06 18.26
C ALA A 53 16.60 2.82 19.70
N ARG A 54 17.91 2.94 19.95
CA ARG A 54 18.44 2.91 21.33
C ARG A 54 17.91 4.07 22.18
N GLN A 55 17.88 5.28 21.63
CA GLN A 55 17.36 6.45 22.34
C GLN A 55 15.88 6.32 22.68
N ALA A 56 15.07 5.76 21.76
CA ALA A 56 13.64 5.51 21.99
C ALA A 56 13.39 4.46 23.07
N GLN A 57 14.30 3.50 23.26
CA GLN A 57 14.22 2.46 24.29
C GLN A 57 14.66 2.94 25.68
N GLU A 58 15.45 4.01 25.77
CA GLU A 58 16.04 4.50 27.02
C GLU A 58 15.01 4.77 28.14
N PRO A 59 13.84 5.38 27.89
CA PRO A 59 12.84 5.58 28.95
C PRO A 59 12.29 4.27 29.53
N ILE A 60 12.15 3.23 28.68
CA ILE A 60 11.68 1.90 29.08
C ILE A 60 12.74 1.20 29.94
N THR A 61 13.98 1.18 29.47
CA THR A 61 15.10 0.52 30.17
C THR A 61 15.40 1.22 31.49
N GLN A 62 15.39 2.55 31.52
CA GLN A 62 15.61 3.33 32.74
C GLN A 62 14.49 3.12 33.77
N SER A 63 13.22 3.06 33.33
CA SER A 63 12.09 2.75 34.22
C SER A 63 12.20 1.33 34.80
N GLY A 64 12.61 0.35 33.98
CA GLY A 64 12.86 -1.02 34.42
C GLY A 64 14.01 -1.11 35.43
N LYS A 65 15.11 -0.37 35.20
CA LYS A 65 16.24 -0.29 36.13
C LYS A 65 15.82 0.29 37.48
N SER A 66 15.11 1.42 37.50
CA SER A 66 14.61 2.02 38.74
C SER A 66 13.64 1.10 39.50
N MET A 67 12.82 0.31 38.78
CA MET A 67 11.95 -0.69 39.41
C MET A 67 12.77 -1.78 40.12
N ILE A 68 13.81 -2.31 39.47
CA ILE A 68 14.68 -3.34 40.06
C ILE A 68 15.45 -2.78 41.27
N GLU A 69 16.03 -1.59 41.15
CA GLU A 69 16.73 -0.93 42.25
C GLU A 69 15.81 -0.69 43.45
N GLY A 70 14.60 -0.18 43.21
CA GLY A 70 13.57 -0.02 44.24
C GLY A 70 13.21 -1.34 44.93
N ALA A 71 13.05 -2.42 44.16
CA ALA A 71 12.72 -3.74 44.69
C ALA A 71 13.87 -4.32 45.54
N CYS A 72 15.12 -4.15 45.10
CA CYS A 72 16.30 -4.54 45.88
C CYS A 72 16.36 -3.82 47.23
N ASN A 73 16.13 -2.50 47.24
CA ASN A 73 16.11 -1.71 48.48
C ASN A 73 14.95 -2.12 49.40
N MET A 74 13.78 -2.40 48.82
CA MET A 74 12.62 -2.92 49.55
C MET A 74 12.92 -4.28 50.20
N LEU A 75 13.60 -5.19 49.49
CA LEU A 75 14.02 -6.49 50.03
C LEU A 75 15.07 -6.35 51.15
N GLN A 76 15.99 -5.39 51.04
CA GLN A 76 16.96 -5.11 52.11
C GLN A 76 16.27 -4.61 53.39
N ALA A 77 15.32 -3.67 53.27
CA ALA A 77 14.52 -3.20 54.39
C ALA A 77 13.66 -4.33 54.99
N ALA A 78 13.07 -5.19 54.15
CA ALA A 78 12.33 -6.37 54.60
C ALA A 78 13.22 -7.36 55.38
N LYS A 79 14.45 -7.59 54.93
CA LYS A 79 15.43 -8.41 55.65
C LYS A 79 15.75 -7.84 57.03
N GLN A 80 15.89 -6.52 57.16
CA GLN A 80 16.10 -5.86 58.45
C GLN A 80 14.87 -5.99 59.36
N LEU A 81 13.66 -5.80 58.82
CA LEU A 81 12.41 -6.00 59.56
C LEU A 81 12.21 -7.45 60.02
N ALA A 82 12.69 -8.43 59.26
CA ALA A 82 12.67 -9.84 59.68
C ALA A 82 13.51 -10.10 60.93
N VAL A 83 14.59 -9.33 61.13
CA VAL A 83 15.44 -9.39 62.33
C VAL A 83 14.84 -8.55 63.46
N ASN A 84 14.29 -7.37 63.15
CA ASN A 84 13.65 -6.49 64.13
C ASN A 84 12.28 -5.95 63.64
N PRO A 85 11.18 -6.66 63.92
CA PRO A 85 9.86 -6.34 63.36
C PRO A 85 9.22 -5.05 63.88
N ARG A 86 9.73 -4.48 64.98
CA ARG A 86 9.16 -3.29 65.63
C ARG A 86 9.95 -2.02 65.37
N ASP A 87 10.93 -2.03 64.48
CA ASP A 87 11.73 -0.85 64.15
C ASP A 87 10.97 0.15 63.24
N PRO A 88 10.50 1.30 63.76
CA PRO A 88 9.70 2.23 62.98
C PRO A 88 10.45 2.87 61.79
N PRO A 89 11.74 3.28 61.91
CA PRO A 89 12.52 3.79 60.79
C PRO A 89 12.64 2.82 59.61
N THR A 90 12.98 1.54 59.87
CA THR A 90 13.08 0.53 58.81
C THR A 90 11.73 0.28 58.14
N TYR A 91 10.63 0.30 58.91
CA TYR A 91 9.28 0.20 58.34
C TYR A 91 8.93 1.39 57.43
N GLN A 92 9.33 2.61 57.81
CA GLN A 92 9.17 3.80 56.96
C GLN A 92 9.99 3.69 55.68
N MET A 93 11.25 3.21 55.75
CA MET A 93 12.07 2.96 54.56
C MET A 93 11.45 1.90 53.64
N TYR A 94 10.96 0.79 54.19
CA TYR A 94 10.24 -0.23 53.42
C TYR A 94 9.03 0.36 52.69
N SER A 95 8.20 1.13 53.40
CA SER A 95 7.02 1.79 52.83
C SER A 95 7.39 2.78 51.72
N PHE A 96 8.46 3.56 51.92
CA PHE A 96 8.98 4.47 50.90
C PHE A 96 9.45 3.72 49.66
N HIS A 97 10.26 2.66 49.80
CA HIS A 97 10.72 1.85 48.67
C HIS A 97 9.57 1.15 47.95
N SER A 98 8.57 0.66 48.69
CA SER A 98 7.35 0.07 48.11
C SER A 98 6.56 1.07 47.25
N LYS A 99 6.43 2.33 47.71
CA LYS A 99 5.82 3.41 46.90
C LYS A 99 6.64 3.72 45.66
N SER A 100 7.97 3.81 45.79
CA SER A 100 8.88 4.05 44.67
C SER A 100 8.77 2.96 43.60
N VAL A 101 8.74 1.68 43.98
CA VAL A 101 8.51 0.55 43.06
C VAL A 101 7.18 0.70 42.33
N SER A 102 6.11 1.04 43.06
CA SER A 102 4.77 1.22 42.49
C SER A 102 4.74 2.37 41.46
N GLU A 103 5.43 3.47 41.73
CA GLU A 103 5.57 4.58 40.76
C GLU A 103 6.41 4.18 39.56
N SER A 104 7.52 3.45 39.75
CA SER A 104 8.34 2.94 38.64
C SER A 104 7.54 1.99 37.75
N ILE A 105 6.68 1.13 38.31
CA ILE A 105 5.77 0.28 37.53
C ILE A 105 4.81 1.13 36.69
N LYS A 106 4.18 2.16 37.28
CA LYS A 106 3.28 3.06 36.54
C LYS A 106 4.01 3.77 35.40
N ARG A 107 5.22 4.28 35.66
CA ARG A 107 6.07 4.93 34.64
C ARG A 107 6.50 3.96 33.55
N LEU A 108 6.81 2.72 33.90
CA LEU A 108 7.15 1.67 32.94
C LEU A 108 5.96 1.36 32.02
N VAL A 109 4.76 1.19 32.59
CA VAL A 109 3.53 0.95 31.82
C VAL A 109 3.24 2.12 30.86
N SER A 110 3.34 3.37 31.34
CA SER A 110 3.17 4.55 30.46
C SER A 110 4.23 4.57 29.37
N SER A 111 5.51 4.41 29.72
CA SER A 111 6.61 4.42 28.75
C SER A 111 6.46 3.35 27.68
N ILE A 112 6.01 2.14 28.03
CA ILE A 112 5.77 1.07 27.05
C ILE A 112 4.63 1.43 26.10
N LYS A 113 3.57 2.07 26.62
CA LYS A 113 2.44 2.51 25.80
C LYS A 113 2.82 3.67 24.87
N ASP A 114 3.48 4.68 25.41
CA ASP A 114 3.78 5.93 24.70
C ASP A 114 4.95 5.77 23.72
N MET A 115 5.90 4.87 24.02
CA MET A 115 7.03 4.54 23.15
C MET A 115 6.78 3.27 22.33
N ALA A 116 5.52 2.81 22.23
CA ALA A 116 5.18 1.70 21.37
C ALA A 116 5.49 2.06 19.90
N PRO A 117 6.04 1.13 19.12
CA PRO A 117 6.36 1.37 17.71
C PRO A 117 5.15 1.94 16.94
N GLY A 118 5.36 3.02 16.20
CA GLY A 118 4.32 3.67 15.41
C GLY A 118 3.53 4.75 16.14
N GLN A 119 3.52 4.83 17.48
CA GLN A 119 2.76 5.86 18.20
C GLN A 119 3.29 7.27 17.94
N HIS A 120 4.60 7.46 18.06
CA HIS A 120 5.24 8.75 17.84
C HIS A 120 5.14 9.19 16.36
N GLU A 121 5.26 8.25 15.42
CA GLU A 121 5.06 8.52 14.01
C GLU A 121 3.60 8.90 13.69
N CYS A 122 2.62 8.27 14.34
CA CYS A 122 1.22 8.70 14.26
C CYS A 122 1.06 10.15 14.75
N ASP A 123 1.64 10.50 15.90
CA ASP A 123 1.52 11.84 16.47
C ASP A 123 2.12 12.91 15.56
N ASN A 124 3.31 12.65 15.00
CA ASN A 124 3.92 13.56 14.02
C ASN A 124 3.08 13.68 12.75
N ALA A 125 2.54 12.57 12.24
CA ALA A 125 1.67 12.59 11.07
C ALA A 125 0.37 13.38 11.33
N ILE A 126 -0.23 13.23 12.51
CA ILE A 126 -1.41 13.99 12.95
C ILE A 126 -1.09 15.49 13.00
N GLU A 127 0.02 15.90 13.60
CA GLU A 127 0.43 17.31 13.65
C GLU A 127 0.67 17.86 12.23
N HIS A 128 1.38 17.11 11.40
CA HIS A 128 1.66 17.49 10.03
C HIS A 128 0.38 17.63 9.20
N LEU A 129 -0.55 16.69 9.29
CA LEU A 129 -1.84 16.75 8.61
C LEU A 129 -2.66 17.98 9.05
N ASN A 130 -2.67 18.31 10.34
CA ASN A 130 -3.31 19.52 10.84
C ASN A 130 -2.72 20.81 10.22
N ILE A 131 -1.41 20.85 9.97
CA ILE A 131 -0.76 21.97 9.26
C ILE A 131 -1.26 22.00 7.80
N THR A 132 -1.25 20.87 7.11
CA THR A 132 -1.70 20.81 5.69
C THR A 132 -3.17 21.22 5.52
N ILE A 133 -4.05 20.83 6.44
CA ILE A 133 -5.47 21.23 6.44
C ILE A 133 -5.59 22.75 6.60
N ARG A 134 -4.82 23.36 7.52
CA ARG A 134 -4.81 24.82 7.72
C ARG A 134 -4.32 25.56 6.48
N ASP A 135 -3.30 25.04 5.79
CA ASP A 135 -2.79 25.64 4.56
C ASP A 135 -3.85 25.61 3.44
N LEU A 136 -4.59 24.50 3.34
CA LEU A 136 -5.71 24.36 2.40
C LEU A 136 -6.88 25.29 2.74
N ASP A 137 -7.20 25.47 4.03
CA ASP A 137 -8.21 26.43 4.49
C ASP A 137 -7.84 27.88 4.13
N GLN A 138 -6.58 28.26 4.35
CA GLN A 138 -6.09 29.58 3.98
C GLN A 138 -6.15 29.80 2.47
N ALA A 139 -5.75 28.79 1.68
CA ALA A 139 -5.84 28.85 0.23
C ALA A 139 -7.30 28.94 -0.26
N SER A 140 -8.22 28.21 0.36
CA SER A 140 -9.65 28.23 0.05
C SER A 140 -10.28 29.60 0.34
N LEU A 141 -9.96 30.19 1.49
CA LEU A 141 -10.38 31.56 1.83
C LEU A 141 -9.80 32.61 0.86
N ALA A 142 -8.54 32.45 0.46
CA ALA A 142 -7.90 33.31 -0.54
C ALA A 142 -8.56 33.16 -1.92
N ALA A 143 -8.94 31.93 -2.31
CA ALA A 143 -9.63 31.66 -3.58
C ALA A 143 -11.02 32.31 -3.59
N ILE A 144 -11.82 32.13 -2.53
CA ILE A 144 -13.15 32.75 -2.37
C ILE A 144 -13.06 34.28 -2.46
N SER A 145 -12.04 34.88 -1.85
CA SER A 145 -11.83 36.33 -1.88
C SER A 145 -11.16 36.85 -3.15
N GLN A 146 -10.90 35.99 -4.15
CA GLN A 146 -10.16 36.30 -5.37
C GLN A 146 -8.77 36.90 -5.12
N LYS A 147 -8.14 36.53 -4.00
CA LYS A 147 -6.80 36.96 -3.59
C LYS A 147 -5.76 35.85 -3.68
N LEU A 148 -6.15 34.65 -4.10
CA LEU A 148 -5.21 33.56 -4.33
C LEU A 148 -4.32 33.91 -5.53
N THR A 149 -3.08 34.30 -5.25
CA THR A 149 -2.13 34.70 -6.29
C THR A 149 -1.63 33.47 -7.05
N PRO A 150 -1.57 33.53 -8.40
CA PRO A 150 -0.99 32.46 -9.20
C PRO A 150 0.45 32.15 -8.76
N ARG A 151 0.75 30.86 -8.58
CA ARG A 151 2.11 30.40 -8.26
C ARG A 151 2.89 30.04 -9.52
N ASP A 152 4.00 30.71 -9.76
CA ASP A 152 4.79 30.55 -10.99
C ASP A 152 5.98 29.59 -10.90
N GLU A 153 6.08 28.82 -9.81
CA GLU A 153 7.15 27.84 -9.61
C GLU A 153 7.06 26.68 -10.62
N LYS A 154 5.83 26.29 -11.00
CA LYS A 154 5.57 25.20 -11.95
C LYS A 154 4.43 25.57 -12.91
N SER A 155 4.33 24.82 -14.01
CA SER A 155 3.16 24.88 -14.90
C SER A 155 1.94 24.22 -14.24
N LEU A 156 0.72 24.58 -14.69
CA LEU A 156 -0.51 23.94 -14.22
C LEU A 156 -0.45 22.41 -14.39
N LYS A 157 0.02 21.95 -15.55
CA LYS A 157 0.28 20.55 -15.85
C LYS A 157 1.20 19.88 -14.82
N ALA A 158 2.33 20.50 -14.52
CA ALA A 158 3.28 19.94 -13.55
C ALA A 158 2.73 19.89 -12.12
N TYR A 159 1.85 20.83 -11.74
CA TYR A 159 1.13 20.74 -10.47
C TYR A 159 0.13 19.57 -10.47
N GLN A 160 -0.69 19.43 -11.52
CA GLN A 160 -1.67 18.34 -11.64
C GLN A 160 -1.00 16.96 -11.66
N GLU A 161 0.09 16.78 -12.42
CA GLU A 161 0.87 15.53 -12.43
C GLU A 161 1.44 15.20 -11.05
N GLN A 162 1.98 16.19 -10.33
CA GLN A 162 2.48 15.98 -8.97
C GLN A 162 1.37 15.58 -7.98
N MET A 163 0.17 16.17 -8.10
CA MET A 163 -0.98 15.79 -7.28
C MET A 163 -1.38 14.34 -7.53
N ILE A 164 -1.50 13.93 -8.79
CA ILE A 164 -1.85 12.55 -9.19
C ILE A 164 -0.82 11.57 -8.62
N ASN A 165 0.47 11.88 -8.77
CA ASN A 165 1.54 11.01 -8.27
C ASN A 165 1.50 10.88 -6.74
N SER A 166 1.38 11.98 -6.00
CA SER A 166 1.28 11.94 -4.54
C SER A 166 0.03 11.18 -4.07
N ALA A 167 -1.14 11.41 -4.69
CA ALA A 167 -2.37 10.73 -4.34
C ALA A 167 -2.31 9.22 -4.59
N ARG A 168 -1.69 8.77 -5.69
CA ARG A 168 -1.48 7.34 -5.99
C ARG A 168 -0.55 6.66 -4.98
N GLU A 169 0.56 7.30 -4.65
CA GLU A 169 1.50 6.77 -3.64
C GLU A 169 0.86 6.63 -2.26
N ILE A 170 -0.05 7.55 -1.91
CA ILE A 170 -0.86 7.42 -0.68
C ILE A 170 -1.82 6.24 -0.82
N LEU A 171 -2.59 6.17 -1.91
CA LEU A 171 -3.60 5.14 -2.15
C LEU A 171 -3.02 3.72 -2.09
N ASP A 172 -1.89 3.48 -2.76
CA ASP A 172 -1.21 2.19 -2.83
C ASP A 172 -0.73 1.69 -1.44
N ARG A 173 -0.61 2.57 -0.44
CA ARG A 173 -0.11 2.24 0.91
C ARG A 173 -1.20 2.05 1.96
N ILE A 174 -2.45 2.43 1.68
CA ILE A 174 -3.54 2.38 2.67
C ILE A 174 -3.75 0.97 3.20
N ASP A 175 -3.77 -0.05 2.33
CA ASP A 175 -3.99 -1.43 2.77
C ASP A 175 -2.83 -1.98 3.61
N LEU A 176 -1.60 -1.57 3.29
CA LEU A 176 -0.43 -1.93 4.08
C LEU A 176 -0.53 -1.34 5.49
N ILE A 177 -0.94 -0.06 5.60
CA ILE A 177 -1.16 0.59 6.89
C ILE A 177 -2.31 -0.08 7.64
N ARG A 178 -3.44 -0.35 6.97
CA ARG A 178 -4.62 -1.02 7.53
C ARG A 178 -4.24 -2.35 8.18
N GLN A 179 -3.44 -3.16 7.50
CA GLN A 179 -2.96 -4.43 8.04
C GLN A 179 -1.97 -4.21 9.20
N ALA A 180 -0.98 -3.34 9.00
CA ALA A 180 0.03 -3.07 10.03
C ALA A 180 -0.57 -2.49 11.31
N ALA A 181 -1.59 -1.65 11.22
CA ALA A 181 -2.31 -1.07 12.34
C ALA A 181 -3.09 -2.09 13.17
N LYS A 182 -3.44 -3.24 12.56
CA LYS A 182 -4.13 -4.34 13.26
C LYS A 182 -3.14 -5.34 13.87
N GLU A 183 -2.01 -5.61 13.21
CA GLU A 183 -1.19 -6.78 13.55
C GLU A 183 0.33 -6.58 13.56
N GLU A 184 0.86 -5.51 12.93
CA GLU A 184 2.31 -5.35 12.70
C GLU A 184 2.84 -4.02 13.27
N PRO A 185 3.02 -3.90 14.60
CA PRO A 185 3.41 -2.65 15.23
C PRO A 185 4.78 -2.15 14.73
N GLN A 186 5.69 -3.07 14.40
CA GLN A 186 7.02 -2.74 13.89
C GLN A 186 7.00 -2.05 12.52
N ASN A 187 5.97 -2.28 11.70
CA ASN A 187 5.87 -1.74 10.34
C ASN A 187 5.05 -0.45 10.29
N LEU A 188 4.12 -0.27 11.24
CA LEU A 188 3.16 0.82 11.26
C LEU A 188 3.82 2.20 11.16
N GLY A 189 4.83 2.48 12.00
CA GLY A 189 5.47 3.80 12.06
C GLY A 189 6.17 4.20 10.76
N HIS A 190 6.83 3.24 10.09
CA HIS A 190 7.48 3.50 8.81
C HIS A 190 6.44 3.84 7.74
N LEU A 191 5.38 3.03 7.61
CA LEU A 191 4.34 3.23 6.62
C LEU A 191 3.63 4.58 6.80
N ILE A 192 3.32 4.94 8.06
CA ILE A 192 2.71 6.22 8.40
C ILE A 192 3.62 7.39 8.05
N SER A 193 4.91 7.32 8.40
CA SER A 193 5.88 8.37 8.07
C SER A 193 6.00 8.57 6.56
N THR A 194 6.04 7.47 5.80
CA THR A 194 6.07 7.51 4.35
C THR A 194 4.81 8.15 3.77
N VAL A 195 3.61 7.73 4.19
CA VAL A 195 2.36 8.32 3.71
C VAL A 195 2.23 9.80 4.09
N SER A 196 2.57 10.18 5.32
CA SER A 196 2.55 11.56 5.78
C SER A 196 3.44 12.47 4.93
N SER A 197 4.59 11.97 4.46
CA SER A 197 5.53 12.75 3.64
C SER A 197 4.96 13.14 2.25
N TYR A 198 3.95 12.43 1.74
CA TYR A 198 3.32 12.78 0.47
C TYR A 198 2.27 13.89 0.57
N PHE A 199 1.79 14.22 1.78
CA PHE A 199 0.78 15.26 1.98
C PHE A 199 1.31 16.68 1.78
N GLU A 200 2.58 16.95 2.08
CA GLU A 200 3.21 18.24 1.80
C GLU A 200 3.26 18.54 0.29
N PRO A 201 3.83 17.67 -0.58
CA PRO A 201 3.83 17.92 -2.03
C PRO A 201 2.43 17.89 -2.64
N LEU A 202 1.51 17.07 -2.11
CA LEU A 202 0.10 17.08 -2.54
C LEU A 202 -0.56 18.44 -2.27
N THR A 203 -0.47 18.93 -1.04
CA THR A 203 -1.05 20.21 -0.61
C THR A 203 -0.45 21.39 -1.37
N ARG A 204 0.87 21.45 -1.48
CA ARG A 204 1.55 22.51 -2.23
C ARG A 204 1.14 22.53 -3.69
N SER A 205 0.96 21.35 -4.30
CA SER A 205 0.56 21.23 -5.70
C SER A 205 -0.93 21.50 -5.92
N ALA A 206 -1.79 21.16 -4.97
CA ALA A 206 -3.20 21.52 -4.98
C ALA A 206 -3.39 23.05 -4.97
N ILE A 207 -2.70 23.73 -4.06
CA ILE A 207 -2.73 25.20 -3.99
C ILE A 207 -2.16 25.82 -5.27
N GLY A 208 -1.05 25.27 -5.80
CA GLY A 208 -0.47 25.70 -7.07
C GLY A 208 -1.43 25.54 -8.25
N SER A 209 -2.05 24.37 -8.38
CA SER A 209 -3.04 24.04 -9.42
C SER A 209 -4.26 24.96 -9.32
N ALA A 210 -4.83 25.10 -8.13
CA ALA A 210 -5.96 25.98 -7.87
C ALA A 210 -5.64 27.45 -8.20
N SER A 211 -4.45 27.94 -7.85
CA SER A 211 -4.03 29.32 -8.13
C SER A 211 -3.95 29.67 -9.62
N LYS A 212 -3.77 28.66 -10.48
CA LYS A 212 -3.71 28.79 -11.94
C LYS A 212 -5.01 28.38 -12.65
N THR A 213 -5.99 27.90 -11.90
CA THR A 213 -7.28 27.45 -12.43
C THR A 213 -8.21 28.65 -12.61
N VAL A 214 -8.62 28.92 -13.84
CA VAL A 214 -9.49 30.07 -14.19
C VAL A 214 -10.95 29.83 -13.76
N ASN A 215 -11.41 28.58 -13.83
CA ASN A 215 -12.77 28.23 -13.46
C ASN A 215 -12.91 28.17 -11.93
N SER A 216 -13.63 29.12 -11.32
CA SER A 216 -13.80 29.19 -9.86
C SER A 216 -14.43 27.94 -9.24
N LYS A 217 -15.34 27.25 -9.97
CA LYS A 217 -15.94 26.00 -9.49
C LYS A 217 -14.89 24.88 -9.43
N GLN A 218 -14.07 24.77 -10.47
CA GLN A 218 -12.99 23.78 -10.51
C GLN A 218 -11.88 24.12 -9.51
N GLN A 219 -11.54 25.40 -9.36
CA GLN A 219 -10.57 25.90 -8.38
C GLN A 219 -10.96 25.49 -6.95
N MET A 220 -12.21 25.75 -6.56
CA MET A 220 -12.71 25.33 -5.24
C MET A 220 -12.76 23.81 -5.11
N ASN A 221 -13.26 23.10 -6.13
CA ASN A 221 -13.34 21.65 -6.10
C ASN A 221 -11.98 20.97 -5.87
N ILE A 222 -10.90 21.49 -6.47
CA ILE A 222 -9.53 21.00 -6.25
C ILE A 222 -9.12 21.16 -4.78
N LEU A 223 -9.36 22.34 -4.20
CA LEU A 223 -8.98 22.64 -2.81
C LEU A 223 -9.82 21.83 -1.81
N ASP A 224 -11.14 21.81 -2.00
CA ASP A 224 -12.09 21.12 -1.13
C ASP A 224 -11.83 19.61 -1.12
N LEU A 225 -11.68 18.97 -2.28
CA LEU A 225 -11.37 17.53 -2.34
C LEU A 225 -10.02 17.21 -1.72
N THR A 226 -8.99 18.02 -1.97
CA THR A 226 -7.68 17.81 -1.34
C THR A 226 -7.76 17.92 0.18
N LYS A 227 -8.57 18.87 0.67
CA LYS A 227 -8.84 19.02 2.11
C LYS A 227 -9.58 17.81 2.66
N THR A 228 -10.63 17.33 1.99
CA THR A 228 -11.35 16.12 2.41
C THR A 228 -10.43 14.90 2.47
N VAL A 229 -9.48 14.75 1.53
CA VAL A 229 -8.45 13.70 1.60
C VAL A 229 -7.58 13.86 2.86
N ALA A 230 -7.13 15.08 3.18
CA ALA A 230 -6.32 15.33 4.37
C ALA A 230 -7.09 15.10 5.68
N GLU A 231 -8.37 15.47 5.74
CA GLU A 231 -9.25 15.21 6.88
C GLU A 231 -9.54 13.72 7.07
N SER A 232 -9.80 13.00 5.98
CA SER A 232 -10.00 11.55 6.00
C SER A 232 -8.71 10.83 6.44
N ALA A 233 -7.55 11.25 5.93
CA ALA A 233 -6.25 10.75 6.37
C ALA A 233 -6.00 11.01 7.85
N LEU A 234 -6.41 12.17 8.38
CA LEU A 234 -6.29 12.50 9.79
C LEU A 234 -7.10 11.53 10.67
N GLN A 235 -8.35 11.23 10.27
CA GLN A 235 -9.17 10.22 10.96
C GLN A 235 -8.53 8.83 10.87
N PHE A 236 -8.00 8.46 9.70
CA PHE A 236 -7.29 7.20 9.52
C PHE A 236 -6.06 7.09 10.43
N MET A 237 -5.27 8.17 10.58
CA MET A 237 -4.12 8.19 11.51
C MET A 237 -4.56 8.02 12.97
N TYR A 238 -5.68 8.63 13.39
CA TYR A 238 -6.22 8.41 14.74
C TYR A 238 -6.64 6.96 14.97
N ALA A 239 -7.35 6.35 14.02
CA ALA A 239 -7.74 4.95 14.10
C ALA A 239 -6.52 4.01 14.14
N CYS A 240 -5.51 4.27 13.30
CA CYS A 240 -4.27 3.51 13.27
C CYS A 240 -3.50 3.64 14.59
N LYS A 241 -3.45 4.84 15.18
CA LYS A 241 -2.84 5.08 16.48
C LYS A 241 -3.52 4.29 17.58
N GLU A 242 -4.86 4.24 17.58
CA GLU A 242 -5.63 3.47 18.56
C GLU A 242 -5.39 1.96 18.43
N GLY A 243 -5.30 1.45 17.19
CA GLY A 243 -4.95 0.05 16.93
C GLY A 243 -3.53 -0.33 17.31
N GLY A 244 -2.56 0.52 16.96
CA GLY A 244 -1.16 0.39 17.35
C GLY A 244 -0.50 -0.95 16.95
N GLY A 245 -1.06 -1.66 15.97
CA GLY A 245 -0.60 -2.99 15.55
C GLY A 245 -0.93 -4.11 16.55
N ASN A 246 -1.93 -3.94 17.42
CA ASN A 246 -2.26 -4.95 18.42
C ASN A 246 -3.35 -5.93 17.93
N PRO A 247 -3.03 -7.22 17.68
CA PRO A 247 -4.03 -8.20 17.23
C PRO A 247 -5.15 -8.44 18.24
N LYS A 248 -4.91 -8.15 19.52
CA LYS A 248 -5.89 -8.34 20.59
C LYS A 248 -6.85 -7.15 20.72
N ALA A 249 -6.57 -6.01 20.08
CA ALA A 249 -7.42 -4.83 20.11
C ALA A 249 -8.56 -4.93 19.07
N SER A 250 -9.33 -6.02 19.08
CA SER A 250 -10.35 -6.28 18.05
C SER A 250 -11.42 -5.18 17.90
N HIS A 251 -11.64 -4.39 18.95
CA HIS A 251 -12.56 -3.25 18.92
C HIS A 251 -12.09 -2.11 18.01
N THR A 252 -10.79 -1.98 17.74
CA THR A 252 -10.23 -0.94 16.86
C THR A 252 -10.19 -1.36 15.39
N HIS A 253 -10.28 -2.66 15.11
CA HIS A 253 -10.15 -3.20 13.75
C HIS A 253 -11.24 -2.69 12.81
N GLY A 254 -12.50 -2.68 13.25
CA GLY A 254 -13.62 -2.12 12.47
C GLY A 254 -13.44 -0.64 12.15
N PRO A 255 -13.19 0.24 13.14
CA PRO A 255 -12.86 1.65 12.89
C PRO A 255 -11.68 1.88 11.93
N ILE A 256 -10.62 1.06 12.01
CA ILE A 256 -9.48 1.13 11.08
C ILE A 256 -9.90 0.78 9.66
N ASP A 257 -10.67 -0.30 9.49
CA ASP A 257 -11.13 -0.75 8.18
C ASP A 257 -12.04 0.32 7.53
N ASN A 258 -13.00 0.86 8.29
CA ASN A 258 -13.89 1.91 7.81
C ASN A 258 -13.13 3.19 7.41
N ALA A 259 -12.23 3.69 8.27
CA ALA A 259 -11.46 4.89 7.97
C ALA A 259 -10.53 4.70 6.77
N ALA A 260 -10.02 3.48 6.56
CA ALA A 260 -9.21 3.15 5.40
C ALA A 260 -10.04 3.10 4.11
N ASP A 261 -11.28 2.59 4.16
CA ASP A 261 -12.20 2.59 3.01
C ASP A 261 -12.63 4.02 2.66
N ASP A 262 -13.04 4.83 3.66
CA ASP A 262 -13.38 6.24 3.48
C ASP A 262 -12.20 7.02 2.84
N MET A 263 -10.97 6.76 3.28
CA MET A 263 -9.79 7.41 2.72
C MET A 263 -9.53 7.01 1.27
N LYS A 264 -9.78 5.74 0.91
CA LYS A 264 -9.65 5.27 -0.47
C LYS A 264 -10.66 5.93 -1.39
N ASP A 265 -11.92 5.98 -0.98
CA ASP A 265 -13.01 6.52 -1.79
C ASP A 265 -12.73 8.00 -2.12
N VAL A 266 -12.38 8.81 -1.12
CA VAL A 266 -12.08 10.24 -1.33
C VAL A 266 -10.80 10.43 -2.18
N LEU A 267 -9.79 9.57 -2.04
CA LEU A 267 -8.60 9.61 -2.89
C LEU A 267 -8.91 9.27 -4.35
N GLN A 268 -9.79 8.29 -4.57
CA GLN A 268 -10.25 7.93 -5.92
C GLN A 268 -11.02 9.09 -6.56
N ASP A 269 -11.89 9.78 -5.81
CA ASP A 269 -12.60 10.97 -6.28
C ASP A 269 -11.62 12.12 -6.66
N LEU A 270 -10.59 12.35 -5.83
CA LEU A 270 -9.54 13.32 -6.12
C LEU A 270 -8.77 12.94 -7.39
N LEU A 271 -8.36 11.68 -7.52
CA LEU A 271 -7.63 11.18 -8.69
C LEU A 271 -8.45 11.34 -9.96
N GLN A 272 -9.73 10.94 -9.93
CA GLN A 272 -10.63 11.10 -11.06
C GLN A 272 -10.75 12.58 -11.46
N THR A 273 -10.96 13.47 -10.50
CA THR A 273 -11.06 14.91 -10.76
C THR A 273 -9.78 15.47 -11.38
N MET A 274 -8.61 15.06 -10.88
CA MET A 274 -7.32 15.53 -11.40
C MET A 274 -7.02 14.97 -12.79
N GLU A 275 -7.34 13.70 -13.04
CA GLU A 275 -7.18 13.08 -14.36
C GLU A 275 -8.09 13.73 -15.40
N GLU A 276 -9.34 14.04 -15.06
CA GLU A 276 -10.26 14.77 -15.93
C GLU A 276 -9.76 16.20 -16.21
N ALA A 277 -9.27 16.90 -15.20
CA ALA A 277 -8.68 18.23 -15.34
C ALA A 277 -7.42 18.23 -16.22
N ALA A 278 -6.57 17.21 -16.07
CA ALA A 278 -5.34 17.03 -16.84
C ALA A 278 -5.65 16.62 -18.30
N SER A 279 -6.68 15.78 -18.51
CA SER A 279 -7.15 15.35 -19.83
C SER A 279 -7.65 16.52 -20.69
N GLN A 280 -8.34 17.49 -20.09
CA GLN A 280 -8.77 18.70 -20.80
C GLN A 280 -7.60 19.62 -21.16
N ALA A 281 -6.45 19.47 -20.50
CA ALA A 281 -5.22 20.21 -20.77
C ALA A 281 -4.24 19.44 -21.69
N GLY A 282 -4.63 18.29 -22.25
CA GLY A 282 -3.76 17.49 -23.13
C GLY A 282 -2.63 16.76 -22.41
N VAL A 283 -2.81 16.45 -21.12
CA VAL A 283 -1.80 15.76 -20.29
C VAL A 283 -1.93 14.26 -20.44
N VAL A 284 -1.11 13.70 -21.31
CA VAL A 284 -1.15 12.28 -21.69
C VAL A 284 -0.07 11.44 -21.00
N ASN A 285 0.99 12.08 -20.52
CA ASN A 285 2.12 11.39 -19.86
C ASN A 285 1.70 10.61 -18.59
N SER A 286 0.79 11.17 -17.79
CA SER A 286 0.27 10.48 -16.61
C SER A 286 -0.55 9.24 -16.98
N MET A 287 -1.32 9.29 -18.07
CA MET A 287 -2.07 8.14 -18.58
C MET A 287 -1.11 7.03 -19.05
N ILE A 288 -0.06 7.41 -19.79
CA ILE A 288 0.97 6.47 -20.25
C ILE A 288 1.67 5.79 -19.08
N ASP A 289 2.06 6.55 -18.04
CA ASP A 289 2.65 5.97 -16.82
C ASP A 289 1.68 5.00 -16.13
N THR A 290 0.38 5.33 -16.09
CA THR A 290 -0.67 4.46 -15.53
C THR A 290 -0.78 3.14 -16.28
N ILE A 291 -0.87 3.20 -17.62
CA ILE A 291 -0.93 2.01 -18.47
C ILE A 291 0.36 1.20 -18.33
N THR A 292 1.52 1.85 -18.33
CA THR A 292 2.82 1.19 -18.19
C THR A 292 2.95 0.46 -16.86
N LYS A 293 2.52 1.07 -15.75
CA LYS A 293 2.46 0.42 -14.43
C LYS A 293 1.48 -0.74 -14.42
N ALA A 294 0.32 -0.61 -15.04
CA ALA A 294 -0.64 -1.71 -15.15
C ALA A 294 -0.08 -2.89 -15.97
N ILE A 295 0.62 -2.62 -17.07
CA ILE A 295 1.35 -3.63 -17.86
C ILE A 295 2.38 -4.34 -16.96
N ALA A 296 3.19 -3.60 -16.21
CA ALA A 296 4.19 -4.20 -15.30
C ALA A 296 3.54 -5.09 -14.22
N ARG A 297 2.42 -4.65 -13.63
CA ARG A 297 1.66 -5.43 -12.64
C ARG A 297 1.11 -6.74 -13.21
N THR A 298 0.84 -6.85 -14.52
CA THR A 298 0.42 -8.14 -15.12
C THR A 298 1.49 -9.22 -15.04
N ASP A 299 2.78 -8.84 -14.94
CA ASP A 299 3.92 -9.76 -14.85
C ASP A 299 4.29 -10.13 -13.40
N GLU A 300 3.74 -9.42 -12.41
CA GLU A 300 3.94 -9.76 -11.00
C GLU A 300 3.29 -11.12 -10.72
N ARG A 301 4.15 -12.15 -10.64
CA ARG A 301 3.80 -13.40 -9.95
C ARG A 301 3.62 -13.03 -8.48
N GLN A 302 2.39 -12.75 -8.05
CA GLN A 302 2.10 -12.77 -6.62
C GLN A 302 2.39 -14.18 -6.09
N ILE A 303 3.60 -14.36 -5.58
CA ILE A 303 4.05 -15.56 -4.88
C ILE A 303 3.49 -15.59 -3.44
N ASP A 304 2.88 -14.50 -2.98
CA ASP A 304 2.38 -14.40 -1.62
C ASP A 304 1.02 -13.69 -1.61
N ARG A 305 -0.05 -14.48 -1.45
CA ARG A 305 -1.28 -14.14 -0.71
C ARG A 305 -2.26 -15.30 -0.83
N MET A 306 -1.93 -16.37 -0.11
CA MET A 306 -2.94 -17.27 0.41
C MET A 306 -3.75 -16.51 1.47
N SER A 307 -4.63 -15.58 1.05
CA SER A 307 -5.53 -14.89 1.94
C SER A 307 -6.89 -14.73 1.27
N ILE A 308 -7.77 -15.69 1.56
CA ILE A 308 -9.18 -15.49 1.93
C ILE A 308 -9.81 -14.18 1.39
N ILE A 309 -9.90 -14.06 0.08
CA ILE A 309 -10.81 -13.13 -0.59
C ILE A 309 -11.65 -14.05 -1.48
N GLU A 310 -12.98 -13.89 -1.41
CA GLU A 310 -13.93 -14.57 -2.29
C GLU A 310 -13.41 -14.47 -3.73
N THR A 311 -12.77 -15.54 -4.19
CA THR A 311 -12.01 -15.50 -5.43
C THR A 311 -13.06 -15.64 -6.51
N LEU A 312 -13.32 -14.53 -7.22
CA LEU A 312 -14.15 -14.54 -8.42
C LEU A 312 -13.73 -15.73 -9.29
N SER A 313 -14.71 -16.47 -9.80
CA SER A 313 -14.41 -17.64 -10.62
C SER A 313 -13.69 -17.20 -11.89
N PHE A 314 -12.95 -18.11 -12.54
CA PHE A 314 -12.35 -17.84 -13.86
C PHE A 314 -13.39 -17.28 -14.86
N VAL A 315 -14.64 -17.73 -14.76
CA VAL A 315 -15.76 -17.29 -15.61
C VAL A 315 -16.16 -15.84 -15.33
N ASP A 316 -16.11 -15.41 -14.07
CA ASP A 316 -16.42 -14.03 -13.69
C ASP A 316 -15.35 -13.06 -14.20
N HIS A 317 -14.07 -13.39 -13.99
CA HIS A 317 -12.96 -12.64 -14.57
C HIS A 317 -13.03 -12.61 -16.10
N GLN A 318 -13.29 -13.76 -16.74
CA GLN A 318 -13.50 -13.85 -18.18
C GLN A 318 -14.61 -12.91 -18.67
N THR A 319 -15.74 -12.87 -17.98
CA THR A 319 -16.89 -12.05 -18.37
C THR A 319 -16.55 -10.56 -18.29
N ASN A 320 -15.87 -10.14 -17.22
CA ASN A 320 -15.39 -8.77 -17.06
C ASN A 320 -14.35 -8.41 -18.11
N MET A 321 -13.36 -9.27 -18.37
CA MET A 321 -12.35 -9.06 -19.39
C MET A 321 -12.96 -8.87 -20.78
N VAL A 322 -13.92 -9.72 -21.17
CA VAL A 322 -14.64 -9.62 -22.46
C VAL A 322 -15.40 -8.30 -22.57
N ARG A 323 -16.06 -7.86 -21.48
CA ARG A 323 -16.79 -6.59 -21.44
C ARG A 323 -15.83 -5.40 -21.59
N LEU A 324 -14.75 -5.39 -20.83
CA LEU A 324 -13.75 -4.31 -20.83
C LEU A 324 -13.00 -4.23 -22.16
N ALA A 325 -12.58 -5.36 -22.73
CA ALA A 325 -11.92 -5.39 -24.04
C ALA A 325 -12.83 -4.81 -25.14
N LYS A 326 -14.13 -5.17 -25.14
CA LYS A 326 -15.12 -4.56 -26.06
C LYS A 326 -15.28 -3.05 -25.84
N GLN A 327 -15.22 -2.60 -24.59
CA GLN A 327 -15.30 -1.19 -24.25
C GLN A 327 -14.08 -0.41 -24.76
N ILE A 328 -12.88 -0.96 -24.58
CA ILE A 328 -11.62 -0.41 -25.11
C ILE A 328 -11.69 -0.28 -26.63
N ALA A 329 -12.15 -1.31 -27.35
CA ALA A 329 -12.28 -1.24 -28.81
C ALA A 329 -13.28 -0.18 -29.27
N ARG A 330 -14.40 0.01 -28.55
CA ARG A 330 -15.36 1.09 -28.83
C ARG A 330 -14.74 2.46 -28.59
N THR A 331 -14.06 2.66 -27.47
CA THR A 331 -13.36 3.92 -27.18
C THR A 331 -12.33 4.24 -28.25
N ALA A 332 -11.53 3.26 -28.69
CA ALA A 332 -10.58 3.43 -29.78
C ALA A 332 -11.27 3.82 -31.10
N GLN A 333 -12.43 3.23 -31.42
CA GLN A 333 -13.22 3.61 -32.59
C GLN A 333 -13.75 5.06 -32.49
N ASP A 334 -14.23 5.45 -31.32
CA ASP A 334 -14.72 6.81 -31.07
C ASP A 334 -13.60 7.84 -31.19
N MET A 335 -12.37 7.50 -30.79
CA MET A 335 -11.20 8.36 -30.96
C MET A 335 -10.92 8.67 -32.44
N ILE A 336 -11.07 7.69 -33.35
CA ILE A 336 -10.97 7.92 -34.81
C ILE A 336 -12.05 8.89 -35.27
N GLY A 337 -13.30 8.72 -34.80
CA GLY A 337 -14.39 9.62 -35.17
C GLY A 337 -14.17 11.06 -34.70
N LYS A 338 -13.59 11.23 -33.50
CA LYS A 338 -13.36 12.53 -32.88
C LYS A 338 -12.08 13.22 -33.31
N SER A 339 -11.09 12.48 -33.82
CA SER A 339 -9.81 13.06 -34.25
C SER A 339 -9.93 14.07 -35.39
N THR A 340 -10.99 13.99 -36.20
CA THR A 340 -11.28 14.95 -37.28
C THR A 340 -12.35 15.99 -36.94
N THR A 341 -13.24 15.69 -35.98
CA THR A 341 -14.45 16.49 -35.72
C THR A 341 -14.41 17.27 -34.41
N ASN A 342 -13.72 16.76 -33.38
CA ASN A 342 -13.60 17.41 -32.08
C ASN A 342 -12.38 16.87 -31.31
N VAL A 343 -11.20 17.38 -31.67
CA VAL A 343 -9.91 16.97 -31.09
C VAL A 343 -9.86 17.18 -29.56
N GLY A 344 -10.60 18.17 -29.03
CA GLY A 344 -10.68 18.41 -27.58
C GLY A 344 -11.26 17.23 -26.79
N GLN A 345 -12.10 16.39 -27.41
CA GLN A 345 -12.67 15.19 -26.77
C GLN A 345 -11.70 14.00 -26.69
N LEU A 346 -10.57 14.03 -27.41
CA LEU A 346 -9.63 12.92 -27.43
C LEU A 346 -9.00 12.65 -26.05
N GLY A 347 -8.75 13.68 -25.25
CA GLY A 347 -8.23 13.50 -23.89
C GLY A 347 -9.22 12.77 -22.99
N VAL A 348 -10.52 13.04 -23.12
CA VAL A 348 -11.56 12.34 -22.35
C VAL A 348 -11.64 10.87 -22.75
N LEU A 349 -11.57 10.59 -24.05
CA LEU A 349 -11.56 9.22 -24.57
C LEU A 349 -10.27 8.47 -24.20
N ALA A 350 -9.12 9.12 -24.26
CA ALA A 350 -7.84 8.56 -23.81
C ALA A 350 -7.86 8.21 -22.31
N ASN A 351 -8.49 9.06 -21.48
CA ASN A 351 -8.70 8.76 -20.07
C ASN A 351 -9.60 7.53 -19.87
N GLN A 352 -10.71 7.47 -20.60
CA GLN A 352 -11.63 6.33 -20.54
C GLN A 352 -10.93 5.02 -20.94
N LEU A 353 -10.16 5.04 -22.03
CA LEU A 353 -9.36 3.92 -22.50
C LEU A 353 -8.33 3.46 -21.45
N THR A 354 -7.67 4.42 -20.79
CA THR A 354 -6.72 4.16 -19.70
C THR A 354 -7.39 3.44 -18.54
N ARG A 355 -8.53 3.95 -18.06
CA ARG A 355 -9.29 3.33 -16.95
C ARG A 355 -9.78 1.92 -17.29
N ASP A 356 -10.33 1.74 -18.48
CA ASP A 356 -10.82 0.45 -18.93
C ASP A 356 -9.68 -0.57 -19.07
N PHE A 357 -8.50 -0.13 -19.51
CA PHE A 357 -7.31 -0.99 -19.57
C PHE A 357 -6.78 -1.38 -18.19
N VAL A 358 -6.73 -0.45 -17.23
CA VAL A 358 -6.29 -0.76 -15.86
C VAL A 358 -7.20 -1.82 -15.22
N ALA A 359 -8.51 -1.67 -15.39
CA ALA A 359 -9.47 -2.67 -14.93
C ALA A 359 -9.23 -4.04 -15.61
N LEU A 360 -8.99 -4.04 -16.93
CA LEU A 360 -8.70 -5.25 -17.69
C LEU A 360 -7.42 -5.94 -17.22
N ALA A 361 -6.36 -5.17 -16.93
CA ALA A 361 -5.09 -5.69 -16.43
C ALA A 361 -5.27 -6.39 -15.06
N ASN A 362 -6.06 -5.81 -14.16
CA ASN A 362 -6.37 -6.42 -12.86
C ASN A 362 -7.16 -7.72 -13.00
N ASP A 363 -8.21 -7.73 -13.84
CA ASP A 363 -8.97 -8.96 -14.11
C ASP A 363 -8.11 -10.04 -14.79
N SER A 364 -7.16 -9.64 -15.63
CA SER A 364 -6.23 -10.57 -16.28
C SER A 364 -5.33 -11.30 -15.29
N LEU A 365 -4.97 -10.66 -14.17
CA LEU A 365 -4.18 -11.28 -13.11
C LEU A 365 -4.98 -12.38 -12.42
N GLY A 366 -6.23 -12.08 -12.05
CA GLY A 366 -7.16 -13.06 -11.47
C GLY A 366 -7.46 -14.21 -12.42
N ALA A 367 -7.73 -13.93 -13.69
CA ALA A 367 -7.92 -14.94 -14.72
C ALA A 367 -6.68 -15.83 -14.93
N ALA A 368 -5.48 -15.25 -14.95
CA ALA A 368 -4.24 -15.99 -15.13
C ALA A 368 -3.89 -16.89 -13.92
N GLN A 369 -4.30 -16.51 -12.71
CA GLN A 369 -4.17 -17.32 -11.49
C GLN A 369 -5.21 -18.44 -11.42
N ALA A 370 -6.46 -18.14 -11.81
CA ALA A 370 -7.55 -19.12 -11.84
C ALA A 370 -7.47 -20.09 -13.03
N ALA A 371 -6.55 -19.86 -13.98
CA ALA A 371 -6.35 -20.72 -15.14
C ALA A 371 -5.81 -22.10 -14.73
N ASN A 372 -6.38 -23.14 -15.33
CA ASN A 372 -5.99 -24.55 -15.16
C ASN A 372 -4.64 -24.93 -15.79
N SER A 373 -3.98 -24.02 -16.52
CA SER A 373 -2.66 -24.23 -17.10
C SER A 373 -1.80 -22.96 -17.04
N THR A 374 -0.55 -23.12 -16.60
CA THR A 374 0.44 -22.03 -16.56
C THR A 374 0.70 -21.44 -17.95
N GLU A 375 0.60 -22.26 -19.01
CA GLU A 375 0.73 -21.78 -20.40
C GLU A 375 -0.41 -20.81 -20.76
N ILE A 376 -1.64 -21.12 -20.33
CA ILE A 376 -2.81 -20.26 -20.55
C ILE A 376 -2.67 -18.96 -19.77
N GLY A 377 -2.29 -19.04 -18.49
CA GLY A 377 -2.05 -17.86 -17.67
C GLY A 377 -0.99 -16.94 -18.26
N ASN A 378 0.11 -17.51 -18.78
CA ASN A 378 1.16 -16.73 -19.46
C ASN A 378 0.67 -16.09 -20.77
N ARG A 379 -0.17 -16.79 -21.53
CA ARG A 379 -0.71 -16.28 -22.80
C ARG A 379 -1.74 -15.16 -22.58
N ILE A 380 -2.56 -15.25 -21.54
CA ILE A 380 -3.45 -14.17 -21.09
C ILE A 380 -2.62 -12.92 -20.78
N ARG A 381 -1.59 -13.04 -19.94
CA ARG A 381 -0.69 -11.92 -19.60
C ARG A 381 -0.07 -11.30 -20.85
N SER A 382 0.55 -12.11 -21.71
CA SER A 382 1.21 -11.62 -22.92
C SER A 382 0.27 -10.86 -23.85
N THR A 383 -0.98 -11.31 -24.00
CA THR A 383 -1.93 -10.68 -24.92
C THR A 383 -2.42 -9.34 -24.35
N VAL A 384 -2.70 -9.27 -23.04
CA VAL A 384 -3.05 -8.02 -22.35
C VAL A 384 -1.89 -7.02 -22.33
N GLN A 385 -0.65 -7.49 -22.19
CA GLN A 385 0.54 -6.63 -22.29
C GLN A 385 0.69 -6.01 -23.68
N ASP A 386 0.47 -6.80 -24.74
CA ASP A 386 0.53 -6.31 -26.12
C ASP A 386 -0.61 -5.32 -26.41
N LEU A 387 -1.82 -5.58 -25.92
CA LEU A 387 -2.91 -4.60 -25.96
C LEU A 387 -2.52 -3.31 -25.23
N GLY A 388 -1.90 -3.42 -24.06
CA GLY A 388 -1.45 -2.27 -23.28
C GLY A 388 -0.45 -1.39 -24.04
N LYS A 389 0.50 -1.98 -24.75
CA LYS A 389 1.46 -1.24 -25.60
C LYS A 389 0.73 -0.45 -26.68
N SER A 390 -0.24 -1.06 -27.37
CA SER A 390 -1.05 -0.35 -28.37
C SER A 390 -1.94 0.73 -27.77
N CYS A 391 -2.43 0.53 -26.54
CA CYS A 391 -3.13 1.59 -25.79
C CYS A 391 -2.21 2.77 -25.47
N VAL A 392 -0.94 2.53 -25.09
CA VAL A 392 0.05 3.60 -24.87
C VAL A 392 0.28 4.42 -26.13
N GLU A 393 0.49 3.77 -27.27
CA GLU A 393 0.71 4.42 -28.57
C GLU A 393 -0.51 5.28 -28.96
N LEU A 394 -1.72 4.73 -28.84
CA LEU A 394 -2.95 5.45 -29.16
C LEU A 394 -3.17 6.67 -28.25
N VAL A 395 -2.89 6.51 -26.95
CA VAL A 395 -3.02 7.58 -25.96
C VAL A 395 -1.99 8.68 -26.25
N GLN A 396 -0.75 8.32 -26.58
CA GLN A 396 0.31 9.26 -26.99
C GLN A 396 -0.11 10.11 -28.19
N ASP A 397 -0.64 9.49 -29.25
CA ASP A 397 -1.06 10.21 -30.45
C ASP A 397 -2.26 11.12 -30.20
N ALA A 398 -3.20 10.68 -29.34
CA ALA A 398 -4.31 11.52 -28.91
C ALA A 398 -3.83 12.80 -28.22
N GLY A 399 -2.78 12.71 -27.41
CA GLY A 399 -2.14 13.86 -26.78
C GLY A 399 -1.41 14.76 -27.76
N ASN A 400 -0.64 14.17 -28.67
CA ASN A 400 0.07 14.90 -29.72
C ASN A 400 -0.92 15.68 -30.60
N LEU A 401 -2.03 15.06 -30.98
CA LEU A 401 -3.06 15.68 -31.81
C LEU A 401 -3.83 16.77 -31.05
N GLN A 402 -4.05 16.62 -29.74
CA GLN A 402 -4.58 17.69 -28.90
C GLN A 402 -3.65 18.90 -28.82
N GLY A 403 -2.33 18.66 -28.78
CA GLY A 403 -1.32 19.72 -28.81
C GLY A 403 -1.19 20.41 -30.17
N ASN A 404 -1.42 19.67 -31.26
CA ASN A 404 -1.35 20.19 -32.63
C ASN A 404 -2.49 19.63 -33.51
N PRO A 405 -3.70 20.22 -33.47
CA PRO A 405 -4.89 19.68 -34.14
C PRO A 405 -4.82 19.62 -35.68
N THR A 406 -3.88 20.34 -36.30
CA THR A 406 -3.73 20.39 -37.76
C THR A 406 -2.70 19.40 -38.30
N ASP A 407 -2.06 18.61 -37.43
CA ASP A 407 -1.06 17.64 -37.85
C ASP A 407 -1.69 16.40 -38.50
N GLN A 408 -1.62 16.35 -39.83
CA GLN A 408 -2.13 15.22 -40.61
C GLN A 408 -1.33 13.93 -40.40
N PHE A 409 -0.07 14.00 -39.96
CA PHE A 409 0.75 12.82 -39.71
C PHE A 409 0.27 12.12 -38.44
N THR A 410 0.18 12.85 -37.33
CA THR A 410 -0.37 12.34 -36.06
C THR A 410 -1.82 11.85 -36.23
N LEU A 411 -2.63 12.50 -37.07
CA LEU A 411 -4.00 12.05 -37.36
C LEU A 411 -4.05 10.67 -38.02
N LYS A 412 -3.08 10.37 -38.89
CA LYS A 412 -2.95 9.07 -39.53
C LYS A 412 -2.44 8.01 -38.53
N GLU A 413 -1.41 8.33 -37.76
CA GLU A 413 -0.87 7.42 -36.74
C GLU A 413 -1.94 7.03 -35.71
N LEU A 414 -2.74 7.99 -35.23
CA LEU A 414 -3.85 7.73 -34.33
C LEU A 414 -4.86 6.72 -34.91
N SER A 415 -5.16 6.84 -36.21
CA SER A 415 -6.06 5.91 -36.91
C SER A 415 -5.48 4.50 -37.02
N ASP A 416 -4.17 4.40 -37.26
CA ASP A 416 -3.50 3.12 -37.42
C ASP A 416 -3.29 2.42 -36.06
N HIS A 417 -2.91 3.15 -35.00
CA HIS A 417 -2.84 2.60 -33.64
C HIS A 417 -4.22 2.24 -33.08
N ALA A 418 -5.29 3.00 -33.39
CA ALA A 418 -6.64 2.63 -33.01
C ALA A 418 -7.11 1.31 -33.66
N LYS A 419 -6.73 1.05 -34.92
CA LYS A 419 -6.97 -0.26 -35.56
C LYS A 419 -6.14 -1.36 -34.90
N SER A 420 -4.88 -1.10 -34.57
CA SER A 420 -4.04 -2.05 -33.82
C SER A 420 -4.70 -2.47 -32.50
N VAL A 421 -5.23 -1.51 -31.73
CA VAL A 421 -6.01 -1.80 -30.51
C VAL A 421 -7.21 -2.71 -30.80
N GLN A 422 -7.95 -2.48 -31.88
CA GLN A 422 -9.10 -3.32 -32.26
C GLN A 422 -8.70 -4.74 -32.66
N GLU A 423 -7.60 -4.90 -33.39
CA GLU A 423 -7.05 -6.20 -33.76
C GLU A 423 -6.57 -6.98 -32.52
N ARG A 424 -5.90 -6.31 -31.59
CA ARG A 424 -5.43 -6.90 -30.32
C ARG A 424 -6.58 -7.30 -29.41
N VAL A 425 -7.61 -6.46 -29.27
CA VAL A 425 -8.86 -6.80 -28.56
C VAL A 425 -9.52 -8.05 -29.17
N SER A 426 -9.52 -8.17 -30.50
CA SER A 426 -10.07 -9.34 -31.18
C SER A 426 -9.29 -10.62 -30.85
N SER A 427 -7.96 -10.52 -30.77
CA SER A 427 -7.09 -11.63 -30.32
C SER A 427 -7.34 -11.99 -28.85
N ASP A 428 -7.47 -11.00 -27.96
CA ASP A 428 -7.80 -11.19 -26.53
C ASP A 428 -9.15 -11.89 -26.37
N LEU A 429 -10.19 -11.39 -27.05
CA LEU A 429 -11.53 -11.99 -27.07
C LEU A 429 -11.49 -13.44 -27.54
N HIS A 430 -10.76 -13.72 -28.62
CA HIS A 430 -10.66 -15.07 -29.16
C HIS A 430 -9.96 -16.02 -28.19
N LEU A 431 -8.87 -15.59 -27.56
CA LEU A 431 -8.13 -16.36 -26.56
C LEU A 431 -9.00 -16.68 -25.34
N VAL A 432 -9.69 -15.66 -24.83
CA VAL A 432 -10.51 -15.77 -23.62
C VAL A 432 -11.75 -16.61 -23.90
N GLN A 433 -12.39 -16.50 -25.08
CA GLN A 433 -13.62 -17.24 -25.42
C GLN A 433 -13.40 -18.70 -25.84
N LEU A 434 -12.29 -19.04 -26.50
CA LEU A 434 -12.05 -20.39 -27.04
C LEU A 434 -11.94 -21.49 -25.97
N LYS A 435 -11.75 -21.15 -24.69
CA LYS A 435 -11.49 -22.13 -23.63
C LYS A 435 -12.57 -22.24 -22.56
N THR A 436 -13.77 -21.71 -22.80
CA THR A 436 -14.98 -22.10 -22.05
C THR A 436 -15.49 -23.50 -22.47
N ILE A 437 -14.88 -24.14 -23.47
CA ILE A 437 -15.37 -25.37 -24.12
C ILE A 437 -14.58 -26.65 -23.71
N VAL A 438 -13.53 -26.53 -22.88
CA VAL A 438 -12.77 -27.68 -22.32
C VAL A 438 -12.67 -27.53 -20.83
#